data_AF-A0A8T3MKL7-F1
#
_entry.id   AF-A0A8T3MKL7-F1
#
_cell.length_a   1.000
_cell.length_b   1.000
_cell.length_c   1.000
_cell.angle_alpha   90.00
_cell.angle_beta   90.00
_cell.angle_gamma   90.00
#
_symmetry.space_group_name_H-M   'P 1'
#
loop_
_entity.id
_entity.type
_entity.pdbx_description
1 polymer ?
#
loop_
_entity_poly.entity_id
_entity_poly.type
_entity_poly.pdbx_seq_one_letter_code
_entity_poly.pdbx_strand_id
1 'polypeptide(L)'
;MTRFIIRRLILSIPVLIGIVFLVFALARIIPGDPCVAALGERANAETCNRYAEEHGLAKAIVPGIFRVDGKIEARLAEAPATLVDNQFVIYLQDIAAGDFGISSKFGLQVTDLLIQRLPTTVELTLYALAFAIVVGITLGIISAYRRNSVVDVFTMLIANLGVSTPVFVLGLLLFFIL
;
A
#
# COMPACT_ATOMS: atom_id res chain seq x y z
N MET A 1 -6.58 29.09 13.92
CA MET A 1 -6.80 27.76 13.32
C MET A 1 -5.98 27.53 12.05
N THR A 2 -5.97 28.45 11.08
CA THR A 2 -5.16 28.36 9.84
C THR A 2 -3.66 28.16 10.07
N ARG A 3 -3.01 28.89 10.98
CA ARG A 3 -1.59 28.70 11.32
C ARG A 3 -1.25 27.29 11.83
N PHE A 4 -2.18 26.65 12.55
CA PHE A 4 -2.02 25.28 13.03
C PHE A 4 -2.15 24.27 11.89
N ILE A 5 -3.15 24.44 11.03
CA ILE A 5 -3.38 23.60 9.86
C ILE A 5 -2.17 23.65 8.92
N ILE A 6 -1.68 24.86 8.60
CA ILE A 6 -0.50 25.06 7.77
C ILE A 6 0.74 24.40 8.39
N ARG A 7 0.98 24.60 9.69
CA ARG A 7 2.12 23.95 10.37
C ARG A 7 2.03 22.43 10.28
N ARG A 8 0.85 21.84 10.45
CA ARG A 8 0.65 20.38 10.38
C ARG A 8 0.82 19.84 8.95
N LEU A 9 0.33 20.55 7.94
CA LEU A 9 0.55 20.25 6.52
C LEU A 9 2.03 20.30 6.15
N ILE A 10 2.75 21.32 6.61
CA ILE A 10 4.20 21.43 6.38
C ILE A 10 4.92 20.29 7.10
N LEU A 11 4.55 19.98 8.35
CA LEU A 11 5.14 18.88 9.11
C LEU A 11 4.82 17.48 8.54
N SER A 12 3.74 17.31 7.75
CA SER A 12 3.47 16.03 7.10
C SER A 12 4.37 15.75 5.89
N ILE A 13 4.90 16.78 5.22
CA ILE A 13 5.80 16.62 4.07
C ILE A 13 7.05 15.79 4.43
N PRO A 14 7.86 16.13 5.47
CA PRO A 14 9.04 15.34 5.81
C PRO A 14 8.68 13.92 6.28
N VAL A 15 7.53 13.73 6.94
CA VAL A 15 7.05 12.41 7.34
C VAL A 15 6.70 11.57 6.11
N LEU A 16 5.97 12.14 5.14
CA LEU A 16 5.64 11.47 3.89
C LEU A 16 6.90 11.10 3.10
N ILE A 17 7.84 12.03 2.96
CA ILE A 17 9.13 11.75 2.29
C ILE A 17 9.88 10.64 3.04
N GLY A 18 9.93 10.69 4.37
CA GLY A 18 10.57 9.65 5.18
C GLY A 18 9.94 8.27 5.01
N ILE A 19 8.61 8.19 5.00
CA ILE A 19 7.87 6.94 4.79
C ILE A 19 8.07 6.43 3.36
N VAL A 20 7.95 7.30 2.35
CA VAL A 20 8.13 6.92 0.94
C VAL A 20 9.55 6.43 0.70
N PHE A 21 10.55 7.11 1.26
CA PHE A 21 11.94 6.66 1.21
C PHE A 21 12.13 5.31 1.92
N LEU A 22 11.59 5.14 3.13
CA LEU A 22 11.67 3.89 3.87
C LEU A 22 11.03 2.73 3.10
N VAL A 23 9.82 2.94 2.56
CA VAL A 23 9.11 1.93 1.77
C VAL A 23 9.88 1.62 0.49
N PHE A 24 10.41 2.63 -0.19
CA PHE A 24 11.24 2.43 -1.39
C PHE A 24 12.53 1.65 -1.06
N ALA A 25 13.20 1.96 0.04
CA ALA A 25 14.38 1.25 0.50
C ALA A 25 14.05 -0.20 0.86
N LEU A 26 12.95 -0.44 1.60
CA LEU A 26 12.47 -1.79 1.91
C LEU A 26 12.11 -2.56 0.65
N ALA A 27 11.43 -1.93 -0.32
CA ALA A 27 11.10 -2.54 -1.60
C ALA A 27 12.35 -2.91 -2.40
N ARG A 28 13.42 -2.11 -2.31
CA ARG A 28 14.73 -2.42 -2.93
C ARG A 28 15.49 -3.52 -2.19
N ILE A 29 15.26 -3.67 -0.88
CA ILE A 29 15.89 -4.72 -0.07
C ILE A 29 15.27 -6.08 -0.33
N ILE A 30 13.97 -6.14 -0.66
CA ILE A 30 13.29 -7.40 -1.02
C ILE A 30 13.82 -7.86 -2.39
N PRO A 31 14.71 -8.88 -2.44
CA PRO A 31 15.23 -9.40 -3.68
C PRO A 31 14.16 -10.33 -4.25
N GLY A 32 13.35 -9.82 -5.16
CA GLY A 32 12.33 -10.60 -5.85
C GLY A 32 12.13 -10.01 -7.22
N ASP A 33 12.86 -10.53 -8.21
CA ASP A 33 12.56 -10.23 -9.60
C ASP A 33 11.11 -10.68 -9.87
N PRO A 34 10.17 -9.79 -10.25
CA PRO A 34 8.80 -10.17 -10.55
C PRO A 34 8.71 -11.29 -11.61
N CYS A 35 9.70 -11.40 -12.52
CA CYS A 35 9.80 -12.55 -13.40
C CYS A 35 10.04 -13.84 -12.62
N VAL A 36 11.02 -13.88 -11.73
CA VAL A 36 11.34 -15.08 -10.92
C VAL A 36 10.23 -15.39 -9.92
N ALA A 37 9.57 -14.36 -9.38
CA ALA A 37 8.42 -14.53 -8.49
C ALA A 37 7.18 -15.09 -9.21
N ALA A 38 6.98 -14.75 -10.49
CA ALA A 38 5.83 -15.20 -11.29
C ALA A 38 6.10 -16.52 -12.05
N LEU A 39 7.30 -16.69 -12.60
CA LEU A 39 7.69 -17.78 -13.51
C LEU A 39 8.66 -18.80 -12.85
N GLY A 40 9.15 -18.51 -11.64
CA GLY A 40 10.06 -19.38 -10.88
C GLY A 40 11.54 -19.17 -11.23
N GLU A 41 12.44 -19.74 -10.40
CA GLU A 41 13.91 -19.60 -10.49
C GLU A 41 14.55 -20.14 -11.78
N ARG A 42 13.77 -20.82 -12.64
CA ARG A 42 14.24 -21.44 -13.89
C ARG A 42 13.78 -20.70 -15.16
N ALA A 43 13.18 -19.51 -15.02
CA ALA A 43 12.71 -18.77 -16.18
C ALA A 43 13.89 -18.28 -17.06
N ASN A 44 13.85 -18.61 -18.36
CA ASN A 44 14.83 -18.12 -19.33
C ASN A 44 14.62 -16.61 -19.61
N ALA A 45 15.69 -15.88 -19.93
CA ALA A 45 15.64 -14.43 -20.17
C ALA A 45 14.65 -14.02 -21.27
N GLU A 46 14.48 -14.85 -22.30
CA GLU A 46 13.50 -14.63 -23.36
C GLU A 46 12.04 -14.74 -22.86
N THR A 47 11.77 -15.69 -21.96
CA THR A 47 10.46 -15.86 -21.32
C THR A 47 10.14 -14.68 -20.40
N CYS A 48 11.13 -14.19 -19.66
CA CYS A 48 10.98 -12.99 -18.82
C CYS A 48 10.68 -11.74 -19.66
N ASN A 49 11.37 -11.55 -20.78
CA ASN A 49 11.16 -10.40 -21.66
C ASN A 49 9.76 -10.42 -22.28
N ARG A 50 9.30 -11.60 -22.74
CA ARG A 50 7.93 -11.76 -23.23
C ARG A 50 6.88 -11.49 -22.15
N TYR A 51 7.10 -12.02 -20.95
CA TYR A 51 6.20 -11.78 -19.81
C TYR A 51 6.14 -10.29 -19.46
N ALA A 52 7.28 -9.60 -19.50
CA ALA A 52 7.38 -8.17 -19.24
C ALA A 52 6.69 -7.31 -20.32
N GLU A 53 6.77 -7.70 -21.60
CA GLU A 53 6.04 -7.04 -22.68
C GLU A 53 4.53 -7.27 -22.57
N GLU A 54 4.11 -8.52 -22.33
CA GLU A 54 2.70 -8.89 -22.18
C GLU A 54 2.02 -8.17 -21.01
N HIS A 55 2.77 -7.88 -19.93
CA HIS A 55 2.24 -7.25 -18.71
C HIS A 55 2.68 -5.78 -18.54
N GLY A 56 3.26 -5.16 -19.58
CA GLY A 56 3.67 -3.75 -19.57
C GLY A 56 4.75 -3.39 -18.53
N LEU A 57 5.47 -4.39 -18.00
CA LEU A 57 6.54 -4.21 -17.02
C LEU A 57 7.80 -3.57 -17.64
N ALA A 58 7.78 -3.27 -18.95
CA ALA A 58 8.87 -2.68 -19.71
C ALA A 58 9.38 -1.34 -19.16
N LYS A 59 8.49 -0.49 -18.60
CA LYS A 59 8.89 0.79 -17.96
C LYS A 59 9.64 0.58 -16.65
N ALA A 60 9.49 -0.58 -16.00
CA ALA A 60 10.26 -0.96 -14.81
C ALA A 60 11.65 -1.53 -15.17
N ILE A 61 11.95 -1.77 -16.45
CA ILE A 61 13.24 -2.30 -16.91
C ILE A 61 14.27 -1.17 -16.97
N VAL A 62 14.95 -0.94 -15.86
CA VAL A 62 16.16 -0.10 -15.84
C VAL A 62 17.40 -1.00 -15.95
N PRO A 63 18.48 -0.55 -16.63
CA PRO A 63 19.70 -1.35 -16.74
C PRO A 63 20.22 -1.73 -15.36
N GLY A 64 20.41 -3.03 -15.11
CA GLY A 64 21.01 -3.54 -13.88
C GLY A 64 20.06 -4.02 -12.77
N ILE A 65 18.73 -3.88 -12.91
CA ILE A 65 17.77 -4.52 -11.98
C ILE A 65 17.29 -5.88 -12.50
N PHE A 66 17.14 -6.00 -13.82
CA PHE A 66 16.74 -7.23 -14.50
C PHE A 66 17.92 -7.71 -15.35
N ARG A 67 18.38 -8.96 -15.17
CA ARG A 67 19.41 -9.55 -16.04
C ARG A 67 18.79 -9.81 -17.41
N VAL A 68 18.79 -8.79 -18.26
CA VAL A 68 18.43 -8.93 -19.66
C VAL A 68 19.71 -9.17 -20.47
N ASP A 69 19.74 -10.27 -21.22
CA ASP A 69 20.86 -10.65 -22.08
C ASP A 69 21.24 -9.54 -23.09
N GLY A 70 22.53 -9.50 -23.43
CA GLY A 70 23.30 -8.42 -24.05
C GLY A 70 22.90 -7.90 -25.44
N LYS A 71 21.64 -8.06 -25.88
CA LYS A 71 21.11 -7.43 -27.11
C LYS A 71 20.31 -6.16 -26.85
N ILE A 72 19.80 -5.96 -25.62
CA ILE A 72 19.13 -4.70 -25.24
C ILE A 72 20.14 -3.60 -24.85
N GLU A 73 21.35 -3.97 -24.39
CA GLU A 73 22.46 -3.03 -24.17
C GLU A 73 22.78 -2.19 -25.42
N ALA A 74 22.67 -2.77 -26.62
CA ALA A 74 23.01 -2.09 -27.87
C ALA A 74 22.03 -0.98 -28.26
N ARG A 75 20.75 -1.06 -27.85
CA ARG A 75 19.74 -0.01 -28.13
C ARG A 75 19.71 1.08 -27.06
N LEU A 76 20.31 0.82 -25.90
CA LEU A 76 20.53 1.78 -24.81
C LEU A 76 21.89 2.49 -24.90
N ALA A 77 22.82 2.04 -25.76
CA ALA A 77 24.11 2.68 -25.99
C ALA A 77 24.00 4.06 -26.68
N GLU A 78 22.88 4.35 -27.36
CA GLU A 78 22.58 5.66 -27.99
C GLU A 78 21.67 6.55 -27.12
N ALA A 79 21.17 6.05 -26.00
CA ALA A 79 20.47 6.89 -25.03
C ALA A 79 21.52 7.73 -24.28
N PRO A 80 21.34 9.06 -24.18
CA PRO A 80 22.32 9.91 -23.50
C PRO A 80 22.55 9.37 -22.09
N ALA A 81 23.80 9.03 -21.80
CA ALA A 81 24.24 8.56 -20.49
C ALA A 81 24.04 9.66 -19.44
N THR A 82 22.83 9.83 -18.93
CA THR A 82 22.65 10.42 -17.62
C THR A 82 23.04 9.35 -16.60
N LEU A 83 24.28 9.47 -16.16
CA LEU A 83 25.02 8.75 -15.13
C LEU A 83 24.38 8.75 -13.73
N VAL A 84 23.07 8.50 -13.59
CA VAL A 84 22.42 8.52 -12.27
C VAL A 84 21.39 7.41 -12.12
N ASP A 85 21.75 6.40 -11.32
CA ASP A 85 20.83 5.61 -10.52
C ASP A 85 20.02 6.53 -9.60
N ASN A 86 19.01 7.23 -10.14
CA ASN A 86 18.07 8.01 -9.36
C ASN A 86 16.64 7.49 -9.52
N GLN A 87 16.51 6.16 -9.38
CA GLN A 87 15.23 5.45 -9.37
C GLN A 87 14.20 6.08 -8.46
N PHE A 88 14.65 6.58 -7.31
CA PHE A 88 13.79 7.28 -6.37
C PHE A 88 13.22 8.58 -6.96
N VAL A 89 14.04 9.38 -7.66
CA VAL A 89 13.53 10.60 -8.32
C VAL A 89 12.64 10.30 -9.52
N ILE A 90 12.95 9.29 -10.32
CA ILE A 90 12.05 8.87 -11.42
C ILE A 90 10.71 8.42 -10.86
N TYR A 91 10.72 7.58 -9.81
CA TYR A 91 9.53 7.15 -9.09
C TYR A 91 8.72 8.34 -8.51
N LEU A 92 9.40 9.31 -7.90
CA LEU A 92 8.74 10.52 -7.39
C LEU A 92 8.13 11.37 -8.52
N GLN A 93 8.80 11.47 -9.67
CA GLN A 93 8.29 12.18 -10.84
C GLN A 93 7.05 11.50 -11.44
N ASP A 94 7.10 10.18 -11.61
CA ASP A 94 5.97 9.39 -12.12
C ASP A 94 4.75 9.52 -11.19
N ILE A 95 4.94 9.39 -9.87
CA ILE A 95 3.86 9.61 -8.88
C ILE A 95 3.32 11.03 -8.94
N ALA A 96 4.20 12.03 -9.05
CA ALA A 96 3.76 13.42 -9.16
C ALA A 96 2.95 13.67 -10.45
N ALA A 97 3.22 12.92 -11.52
CA ALA A 97 2.45 12.92 -12.76
C ALA A 97 1.16 12.07 -12.67
N GLY A 98 0.91 11.37 -11.55
CA GLY A 98 -0.23 10.49 -11.36
C GLY A 98 -0.06 9.09 -11.98
N ASP A 99 1.14 8.75 -12.42
CA ASP A 99 1.50 7.41 -12.91
C ASP A 99 2.04 6.56 -11.76
N PHE A 100 1.21 5.62 -11.29
CA PHE A 100 1.59 4.67 -10.24
C PHE A 100 2.18 3.38 -10.81
N GLY A 101 2.37 3.29 -12.13
CA GLY A 101 2.85 2.12 -12.82
C GLY A 101 1.82 0.98 -12.89
N ILE A 102 2.32 -0.22 -13.19
CA ILE A 102 1.52 -1.42 -13.41
C ILE A 102 1.68 -2.38 -12.22
N SER A 103 0.58 -2.97 -11.79
CA SER A 103 0.59 -3.97 -10.73
C SER A 103 1.26 -5.25 -11.19
N SER A 104 2.34 -5.65 -10.53
CA SER A 104 3.01 -6.94 -10.80
C SER A 104 2.12 -8.16 -10.54
N LYS A 105 1.05 -8.02 -9.74
CA LYS A 105 0.11 -9.12 -9.44
C LYS A 105 -1.01 -9.24 -10.46
N PHE A 106 -1.49 -8.12 -10.99
CA PHE A 106 -2.69 -8.09 -11.83
C PHE A 106 -2.43 -7.68 -13.28
N GLY A 107 -1.24 -7.18 -13.61
CA GLY A 107 -0.88 -6.69 -14.96
C GLY A 107 -1.65 -5.43 -15.40
N LEU A 108 -2.42 -4.81 -14.49
CA LEU A 108 -3.22 -3.62 -14.75
C LEU A 108 -2.58 -2.38 -14.12
N GLN A 109 -2.90 -1.21 -14.67
CA GLN A 109 -2.49 0.07 -14.10
C GLN A 109 -2.97 0.19 -12.65
N VAL A 110 -2.07 0.58 -11.76
CA VAL A 110 -2.38 0.71 -10.33
C VAL A 110 -3.44 1.78 -10.10
N THR A 111 -3.43 2.85 -10.89
CA THR A 111 -4.45 3.92 -10.85
C THR A 111 -5.87 3.36 -11.05
N ASP A 112 -6.07 2.50 -12.04
CA ASP A 112 -7.37 1.89 -12.33
C ASP A 112 -7.82 0.98 -11.19
N LEU A 113 -6.89 0.21 -10.62
CA LEU A 113 -7.17 -0.64 -9.46
C LEU A 113 -7.58 0.18 -8.24
N LEU A 114 -6.89 1.29 -7.97
CA LEU A 114 -7.24 2.19 -6.85
C LEU A 114 -8.63 2.78 -7.04
N ILE A 115 -8.93 3.33 -8.21
CA ILE A 115 -10.24 3.93 -8.51
C ILE A 115 -11.36 2.90 -8.35
N GLN A 116 -11.14 1.65 -8.74
CA GLN A 116 -12.14 0.58 -8.58
C GLN A 116 -12.34 0.12 -7.13
N ARG A 117 -11.29 0.18 -6.29
CA ARG A 117 -11.36 -0.29 -4.90
C ARG A 117 -11.79 0.80 -3.92
N LEU A 118 -11.52 2.06 -4.24
CA LEU A 118 -11.84 3.22 -3.41
C LEU A 118 -13.31 3.26 -2.99
N PRO A 119 -14.31 3.07 -3.87
CA PRO A 119 -15.72 3.09 -3.48
C PRO A 119 -16.06 2.06 -2.41
N THR A 120 -15.55 0.83 -2.54
CA THR A 120 -15.80 -0.24 -1.56
C THR A 120 -15.19 0.09 -0.20
N THR A 121 -13.97 0.63 -0.16
CA THR A 121 -13.35 1.04 1.11
C THR A 121 -14.14 2.16 1.78
N VAL A 122 -14.60 3.15 1.01
CA VAL A 122 -15.42 4.25 1.51
C VAL A 122 -16.74 3.73 2.05
N GLU A 123 -17.44 2.89 1.29
CA GLU A 123 -18.71 2.31 1.68
C GLU A 123 -18.60 1.49 2.99
N LEU A 124 -17.64 0.58 3.06
CA LEU A 124 -17.38 -0.21 4.28
C LEU A 124 -17.04 0.68 5.48
N THR A 125 -16.22 1.70 5.26
CA THR A 125 -15.82 2.65 6.32
C THR A 125 -17.03 3.44 6.82
N LEU A 126 -17.91 3.87 5.93
CA LEU A 126 -19.11 4.63 6.29
C LEU A 126 -20.10 3.77 7.09
N TYR A 127 -20.34 2.52 6.68
CA TYR A 127 -21.20 1.61 7.46
C TYR A 127 -20.60 1.29 8.83
N ALA A 128 -19.30 0.99 8.88
CA ALA A 128 -18.61 0.74 10.15
C ALA A 128 -18.65 1.96 11.07
N LEU A 129 -18.45 3.16 10.53
CA LEU A 129 -18.52 4.40 11.29
C LEU A 129 -19.92 4.69 11.80
N ALA A 130 -20.95 4.54 10.97
CA ALA A 130 -22.34 4.71 11.37
C ALA A 130 -22.71 3.73 12.50
N PHE A 131 -22.34 2.47 12.36
CA PHE A 131 -22.54 1.46 13.40
C PHE A 131 -21.79 1.81 14.70
N ALA A 132 -20.51 2.20 14.60
CA ALA A 132 -19.71 2.57 15.76
C ALA A 132 -20.26 3.82 16.48
N ILE A 133 -20.76 4.81 15.75
CA ILE A 133 -21.41 6.00 16.32
C ILE A 133 -22.69 5.57 17.05
N VAL A 134 -23.57 4.83 16.39
CA VAL A 134 -24.86 4.45 16.96
C VAL A 134 -24.66 3.57 18.20
N VAL A 135 -23.90 2.49 18.08
CA VAL A 135 -23.74 1.50 19.16
C VAL A 135 -22.73 1.97 20.21
N GLY A 136 -21.58 2.49 19.78
CA GLY A 136 -20.51 2.91 20.69
C GLY A 136 -20.92 4.09 21.55
N ILE A 137 -21.57 5.10 20.98
CA ILE A 137 -22.01 6.28 21.76
C ILE A 137 -23.18 5.91 22.67
N THR A 138 -24.16 5.12 22.22
CA THR A 138 -25.29 4.72 23.08
C THR A 138 -24.81 3.89 24.27
N LEU A 139 -24.00 2.84 24.05
CA LEU A 139 -23.44 2.04 25.12
C LEU A 139 -22.54 2.87 26.05
N GLY A 140 -21.74 3.77 25.50
CA GLY A 140 -20.91 4.70 26.27
C GLY A 140 -21.71 5.63 27.16
N ILE A 141 -22.82 6.20 26.66
CA ILE A 141 -23.72 7.06 27.45
C ILE A 141 -24.39 6.25 28.57
N ILE A 142 -24.87 5.04 28.28
CA ILE A 142 -25.54 4.18 29.26
C ILE A 142 -24.57 3.78 30.39
N SER A 143 -23.36 3.36 30.04
CA SER A 143 -22.28 3.05 31.00
C SER A 143 -21.93 4.29 31.86
N ALA A 144 -21.81 5.47 31.23
CA ALA A 144 -21.49 6.71 31.93
C ALA A 144 -22.60 7.19 32.89
N TYR A 145 -23.88 6.93 32.57
CA TYR A 145 -25.01 7.25 33.44
C TYR A 145 -25.13 6.25 34.61
N ARG A 146 -24.84 4.96 34.37
CA ARG A 146 -24.90 3.90 35.39
C ARG A 146 -23.52 3.42 35.84
N ARG A 147 -22.69 4.36 36.31
CA ARG A 147 -21.32 4.06 36.74
C ARG A 147 -21.24 2.98 37.81
N ASN A 148 -20.25 2.11 37.73
CA ASN A 148 -20.02 0.97 38.63
C ASN A 148 -21.17 -0.05 38.68
N SER A 149 -22.11 0.01 37.74
CA SER A 149 -23.13 -1.02 37.58
C SER A 149 -22.62 -2.21 36.75
N VAL A 150 -23.33 -3.33 36.80
CA VAL A 150 -23.02 -4.49 35.94
C VAL A 150 -23.02 -4.13 34.45
N VAL A 151 -23.89 -3.20 34.03
CA VAL A 151 -23.97 -2.74 32.63
C VAL A 151 -22.70 -1.97 32.24
N ASP A 152 -22.19 -1.14 33.14
CA ASP A 152 -20.96 -0.39 32.95
C ASP A 152 -19.77 -1.34 32.82
N VAL A 153 -19.59 -2.23 33.81
CA VAL A 153 -18.48 -3.21 33.82
C VAL A 153 -18.49 -4.09 32.57
N PHE A 154 -19.65 -4.59 32.15
CA PHE A 154 -19.77 -5.45 30.98
C PHE A 154 -19.44 -4.72 29.67
N THR A 155 -19.95 -3.50 29.51
CA THR A 155 -19.66 -2.65 28.35
C THR A 155 -18.16 -2.34 28.26
N MET A 156 -17.55 -1.98 29.38
CA MET A 156 -16.13 -1.65 29.46
C MET A 156 -15.24 -2.87 29.18
N LEU A 157 -15.63 -4.06 29.66
CA LEU A 157 -14.90 -5.30 29.43
C LEU A 157 -14.89 -5.66 27.94
N ILE A 158 -16.05 -5.58 27.26
CA ILE A 158 -16.13 -5.80 25.81
C ILE A 158 -15.30 -4.77 25.04
N ALA A 159 -15.40 -3.48 25.40
CA ALA A 159 -14.64 -2.42 24.75
C ALA A 159 -13.12 -2.65 24.89
N ASN A 160 -12.65 -3.01 26.08
CA ASN A 160 -11.23 -3.28 26.33
C ASN A 160 -10.73 -4.52 25.59
N LEU A 161 -11.53 -5.59 25.50
CA LEU A 161 -11.19 -6.77 24.69
C LEU A 161 -11.07 -6.41 23.22
N GLY A 162 -12.01 -5.62 22.69
CA GLY A 162 -11.96 -5.16 21.30
C GLY A 162 -10.74 -4.29 20.99
N VAL A 163 -10.41 -3.33 21.86
CA VAL A 163 -9.27 -2.42 21.64
C VAL A 163 -7.92 -3.11 21.84
N SER A 164 -7.85 -4.09 22.75
CA SER A 164 -6.58 -4.77 23.07
C SER A 164 -6.27 -5.93 22.13
N THR A 165 -7.25 -6.42 21.37
CA THR A 165 -7.03 -7.51 20.41
C THR A 165 -6.47 -6.97 19.09
N PRO A 166 -5.40 -7.57 18.55
CA PRO A 166 -4.94 -7.21 17.22
C PRO A 166 -6.04 -7.41 16.18
N VAL A 167 -6.25 -6.41 15.31
CA VAL A 167 -7.35 -6.41 14.33
C VAL A 167 -7.35 -7.67 13.44
N PHE A 168 -6.17 -8.17 13.07
CA PHE A 168 -6.05 -9.39 12.26
C PHE A 168 -6.50 -10.65 13.02
N VAL A 169 -6.24 -10.74 14.34
CA VAL A 169 -6.69 -11.85 15.18
C VAL A 169 -8.20 -11.84 15.30
N LEU A 170 -8.77 -10.65 15.55
CA LEU A 170 -10.22 -10.49 15.63
C LEU A 170 -10.90 -10.86 14.30
N GLY A 171 -10.32 -10.47 13.16
CA GLY A 171 -10.79 -10.88 11.84
C GLY A 171 -10.75 -12.40 11.62
N LEU A 172 -9.66 -13.06 12.03
CA LEU A 172 -9.55 -14.52 11.95
C LEU A 172 -10.56 -15.23 12.86
N LEU A 173 -10.78 -14.75 14.08
CA LEU A 173 -11.77 -15.31 15.01
C LEU A 173 -13.19 -15.18 14.44
N LEU A 174 -13.54 -14.01 13.91
CA LEU A 174 -14.85 -13.81 13.27
C LEU A 174 -15.04 -14.73 12.06
N PHE A 175 -13.99 -14.93 11.25
CA PHE A 175 -14.03 -15.87 10.13
C PHE A 175 -14.28 -17.33 10.54
N PHE A 176 -13.85 -17.75 11.74
CA PHE A 176 -14.14 -19.10 12.23
C PHE A 176 -15.56 -19.25 12.82
N ILE A 177 -16.16 -18.15 13.29
CA ILE A 177 -17.43 -18.15 14.00
C ILE A 177 -18.62 -17.93 13.05
N LEU A 178 -18.44 -17.08 12.03
CA LEU A 178 -19.44 -16.73 11.01
C LEU A 178 -19.28 -17.61 9.76
#